data_AF-X1DEY2-F1
#
_entry.id   AF-X1DEY2-F1
#
_cell.length_a   1.000
_cell.length_b   1.000
_cell.length_c   1.000
_cell.angle_alpha   90.00
_cell.angle_beta   90.00
_cell.angle_gamma   90.00
#
_symmetry.space_group_name_H-M   'P 1'
#
loop_
_entity.id
_entity.type
_entity.pdbx_description
1 polymer ?
#
loop_
_entity_poly.entity_id
_entity_poly.type
_entity_poly.pdbx_seq_one_letter_code
_entity_poly.pdbx_strand_id
1 'polypeptide(L)'
;MSQRKDKVIPQKGNKTRTEMLLDPAITGGYRKVRRRSALDDEYEAEDDMQARELRDLRTKKLILKREAEIAKLERDIKEVEGKPVEAKVVEKPKIPGISITVARQIAALPDEERNRVLETYMLMQAAEAKQANAVLPAIVGFARANPGSSQDQMITFATAMADQFRTGVEVAQKMMPATPAPVPQQDPWKGIE
;
A
#
# COMPACT_ATOMS: atom_id res chain seq x y z
N MET A 1 -15.24 4.50 50.78
CA MET A 1 -15.10 5.91 51.22
C MET A 1 -13.63 6.28 51.17
N SER A 2 -13.23 7.12 50.21
CA SER A 2 -11.82 7.51 50.02
C SER A 2 -11.53 8.77 50.84
N GLN A 3 -10.71 8.65 51.89
CA GLN A 3 -10.29 9.77 52.72
C GLN A 3 -9.33 10.64 51.91
N ARG A 4 -9.78 11.85 51.54
CA ARG A 4 -8.90 12.90 51.02
C ARG A 4 -7.93 13.27 52.14
N LYS A 5 -6.66 12.91 51.96
CA LYS A 5 -5.57 13.42 52.82
C LYS A 5 -5.39 14.89 52.48
N ASP A 6 -5.83 15.76 53.38
CA ASP A 6 -5.61 17.19 53.27
C ASP A 6 -4.10 17.46 53.21
N LYS A 7 -3.62 17.85 52.02
CA LYS A 7 -2.26 18.34 51.86
C LYS A 7 -2.18 19.67 52.60
N VAL A 8 -1.40 19.73 53.67
CA VAL A 8 -1.05 20.99 54.33
C VAL A 8 -0.21 21.80 53.35
N ILE A 9 -0.83 22.81 52.72
CA ILE A 9 -0.13 23.74 51.84
C ILE A 9 0.47 24.83 52.74
N PRO A 10 1.81 24.95 52.85
CA PRO A 10 2.40 25.97 53.69
C PRO A 10 2.08 27.36 53.15
N GLN A 11 1.61 28.25 54.03
CA GLN A 11 1.40 29.66 53.70
C GLN A 11 2.74 30.31 53.30
N LYS A 12 2.69 31.21 52.30
CA LYS A 12 3.87 31.91 51.76
C LYS A 12 4.53 32.78 52.85
N GLY A 13 5.55 32.25 53.53
CA GLY A 13 6.41 33.02 54.45
C GLY A 13 7.27 34.06 53.72
N ASN A 14 7.71 35.09 54.43
CA ASN A 14 8.53 36.18 53.87
C ASN A 14 9.90 35.69 53.37
N LYS A 15 10.36 36.29 52.26
CA LYS A 15 11.48 35.83 51.39
C LYS A 15 12.88 35.79 52.02
N THR A 16 13.04 36.12 53.30
CA THR A 16 14.35 36.44 53.90
C THR A 16 14.86 35.44 54.93
N ARG A 17 14.13 34.36 55.27
CA ARG A 17 14.60 33.36 56.24
C ARG A 17 14.38 31.92 55.76
N THR A 18 15.34 31.06 56.11
CA THR A 18 15.20 29.61 55.99
C THR A 18 14.21 29.12 57.04
N GLU A 19 13.06 28.63 56.62
CA GLU A 19 12.02 28.08 57.49
C GLU A 19 12.11 26.55 57.47
N MET A 20 12.18 25.92 58.64
CA MET A 20 12.03 24.47 58.77
C MET A 20 10.56 24.15 59.05
N LEU A 21 9.94 23.39 58.14
CA LEU A 21 8.58 22.88 58.31
C LEU A 21 8.66 21.39 58.67
N LEU A 22 8.04 21.01 59.80
CA LEU A 22 7.95 19.60 60.20
C LEU A 22 6.71 18.98 59.56
N ASP A 23 6.92 18.02 58.66
CA ASP A 23 5.87 17.22 58.04
C ASP A 23 5.86 15.81 58.66
N PRO A 24 4.86 15.46 59.49
CA PRO A 24 4.78 14.15 60.14
C PRO A 24 4.57 12.98 59.17
N ALA A 25 4.24 13.24 57.90
CA ALA A 25 4.14 12.19 56.87
C ALA A 25 5.51 11.76 56.31
N ILE A 26 6.58 12.50 56.60
CA ILE A 26 7.94 12.18 56.16
C ILE A 26 8.65 11.42 57.28
N THR A 27 8.58 10.10 57.25
CA THR A 27 9.31 9.23 58.19
C THR A 27 10.78 9.13 57.78
N GLY A 28 11.66 9.88 58.45
CA GLY A 28 13.11 9.65 58.44
C GLY A 28 13.96 10.45 57.44
N GLY A 29 13.51 11.62 56.97
CA GLY A 29 14.33 12.45 56.08
C GLY A 29 13.87 13.91 56.02
N TYR A 30 14.68 14.78 55.41
CA TYR A 30 14.31 16.17 55.12
C TYR A 30 14.21 16.40 53.60
N ARG A 31 13.23 17.21 53.17
CA ARG A 31 13.14 17.68 51.78
C ARG A 31 13.63 19.12 51.71
N LYS A 32 14.68 19.38 50.95
CA LYS A 32 15.15 20.74 50.68
C LYS A 32 14.24 21.36 49.61
N VAL A 33 13.29 22.19 50.03
CA VAL A 33 12.45 22.95 49.10
C VAL A 33 13.19 24.24 48.73
N ARG A 34 13.87 24.26 47.59
CA ARG A 34 14.39 25.51 47.01
C ARG A 34 13.19 26.28 46.46
N ARG A 35 12.90 27.44 47.04
CA ARG A 35 11.87 28.35 46.48
C ARG A 35 12.40 28.85 45.13
N ARG A 36 11.59 28.76 44.08
CA ARG A 36 11.89 29.39 42.79
C ARG A 36 12.08 30.88 43.01
N SER A 37 13.20 31.40 42.54
CA SER A 37 13.45 32.84 42.50
C SER A 37 12.75 33.44 41.28
N ALA A 38 12.48 34.75 41.30
CA ALA A 38 11.94 35.44 40.13
C ALA A 38 12.85 35.27 38.89
N LEU A 39 14.16 35.10 39.12
CA LEU A 39 15.17 34.82 38.10
C LEU A 39 15.01 33.42 37.49
N ASP A 40 14.61 32.43 38.29
CA ASP A 40 14.33 31.08 37.78
C ASP A 40 13.05 31.08 36.91
N ASP A 41 12.05 31.89 37.25
CA ASP A 41 10.83 32.05 36.45
C ASP A 41 11.11 32.76 35.11
N GLU A 42 12.03 33.73 35.11
CA GLU A 42 12.50 34.41 33.89
C GLU A 42 13.26 33.45 32.96
N TYR A 43 14.15 32.61 33.50
CA TYR A 43 14.86 31.59 32.72
C TYR A 43 13.90 30.54 32.14
N GLU A 44 12.92 30.06 32.92
CA GLU A 44 11.91 29.13 32.39
C GLU A 44 11.10 29.76 31.26
N ALA A 45 10.79 31.06 31.34
CA ALA A 45 10.07 31.78 30.28
C ALA A 45 10.93 31.95 29.02
N GLU A 46 12.22 32.23 29.16
CA GLU A 46 13.16 32.28 28.03
C GLU A 46 13.30 30.92 27.34
N ASP A 47 13.47 29.84 28.12
CA ASP A 47 13.54 28.48 27.60
C ASP A 47 12.27 28.08 26.84
N ASP A 48 11.10 28.45 27.37
CA ASP A 48 9.81 28.19 26.72
C ASP A 48 9.67 28.95 25.39
N MET A 49 10.16 30.20 25.33
CA MET A 49 10.18 30.97 24.08
C MET A 49 11.11 30.34 23.03
N GLN A 50 12.33 29.98 23.43
CA GLN A 50 13.28 29.30 22.53
C GLN A 50 12.74 27.97 22.03
N ALA A 51 12.06 27.20 22.89
CA ALA A 51 11.43 25.94 22.49
C ALA A 51 10.32 26.14 21.45
N ARG A 52 9.54 27.23 21.55
CA ARG A 52 8.53 27.59 20.53
C ARG A 52 9.19 27.99 19.22
N GLU A 53 10.21 28.84 19.26
CA GLU A 53 10.95 29.25 18.05
C GLU A 53 11.58 28.05 17.33
N LEU A 54 12.15 27.09 18.07
CA LEU A 54 12.69 25.86 17.48
C LEU A 54 11.61 25.00 16.82
N ARG A 55 10.41 24.91 17.41
CA ARG A 55 9.27 24.22 16.79
C ARG A 55 8.85 24.92 15.51
N ASP A 56 8.74 26.24 15.53
CA ASP A 56 8.36 27.04 14.37
C ASP A 56 9.39 26.97 13.24
N LEU A 57 10.68 26.92 13.56
CA LEU A 57 11.72 26.71 12.57
C LEU A 57 11.65 25.31 11.94
N ARG A 58 11.33 24.28 12.73
CA ARG A 58 11.13 22.92 12.21
C ARG A 58 9.90 22.83 11.31
N THR A 59 8.78 23.45 11.70
CA THR A 59 7.57 23.48 10.86
C THR A 59 7.83 24.25 9.56
N LYS A 60 8.48 25.42 9.61
CA LYS A 60 8.90 26.17 8.41
C LYS A 60 9.78 25.34 7.49
N LYS A 61 10.77 24.61 8.02
CA LYS A 61 11.62 23.71 7.21
C LYS A 61 10.82 22.59 6.54
N LEU A 62 9.82 22.01 7.23
CA LEU A 62 8.96 20.99 6.64
C LEU A 62 8.06 21.56 5.55
N ILE A 63 7.51 22.75 5.78
CA ILE A 63 6.71 23.47 4.77
C ILE A 63 7.56 23.73 3.53
N LEU A 64 8.75 24.30 3.67
CA LEU A 64 9.65 24.55 2.53
C LEU A 64 10.03 23.28 1.76
N LYS A 65 10.25 22.16 2.46
CA LYS A 65 10.51 20.86 1.81
C LYS A 65 9.30 20.39 1.00
N ARG A 66 8.10 20.47 1.58
CA ARG A 66 6.85 20.10 0.89
C ARG A 66 6.57 21.03 -0.29
N GLU A 67 6.78 22.32 -0.16
CA GLU A 67 6.65 23.28 -1.25
C GLU A 67 7.64 22.98 -2.39
N ALA A 68 8.88 22.61 -2.07
CA ALA A 68 9.85 22.19 -3.08
C ALA A 68 9.46 20.87 -3.78
N GLU A 69 8.85 19.92 -3.05
CA GLU A 69 8.30 18.70 -3.63
C GLU A 69 7.09 19.00 -4.53
N ILE A 70 6.17 19.85 -4.08
CA ILE A 70 5.02 20.31 -4.87
C ILE A 70 5.51 21.00 -6.15
N ALA A 71 6.48 21.91 -6.05
CA ALA A 71 7.03 22.60 -7.22
C ALA A 71 7.74 21.65 -8.20
N LYS A 72 8.33 20.54 -7.72
CA LYS A 72 8.86 19.47 -8.60
C LYS A 72 7.73 18.73 -9.29
N LEU A 73 6.73 18.28 -8.53
CA LEU A 73 5.57 17.57 -9.08
C LEU A 73 4.79 18.45 -10.08
N GLU A 74 4.67 19.75 -9.82
CA GLU A 74 4.05 20.70 -10.76
C GLU A 74 4.86 20.84 -12.05
N ARG A 75 6.20 20.82 -11.99
CA ARG A 75 7.05 20.78 -13.19
C ARG A 75 6.86 19.47 -13.95
N ASP A 76 6.85 18.34 -13.25
CA ASP A 76 6.64 17.01 -13.85
C ASP A 76 5.26 16.94 -14.52
N ILE A 77 4.21 17.46 -13.88
CA ILE A 77 2.86 17.58 -14.46
C ILE A 77 2.90 18.47 -15.71
N LYS A 78 3.55 19.64 -15.63
CA LYS A 78 3.65 20.57 -16.77
C LYS A 78 4.45 19.98 -17.94
N GLU A 79 5.48 19.17 -17.67
CA GLU A 79 6.23 18.43 -18.70
C GLU A 79 5.38 17.34 -19.36
N VAL A 80 4.48 16.72 -18.61
CA VAL A 80 3.50 15.76 -19.13
C VAL A 80 2.39 16.48 -19.93
N GLU A 81 1.97 17.67 -19.50
CA GLU A 81 0.93 18.48 -20.19
C GLU A 81 1.44 19.24 -21.43
N GLY A 82 2.72 19.59 -21.48
CA GLY A 82 3.36 20.30 -22.60
C GLY A 82 3.63 19.42 -23.83
N LYS A 83 3.43 18.11 -23.73
CA LYS A 83 3.38 17.22 -24.88
C LYS A 83 1.98 17.31 -25.49
N PRO A 84 1.85 17.65 -26.78
CA PRO A 84 0.54 17.82 -27.38
C PRO A 84 -0.24 16.53 -27.20
N VAL A 85 -1.48 16.69 -26.74
CA VAL A 85 -2.51 15.66 -26.71
C VAL A 85 -2.82 15.31 -28.17
N GLU A 86 -1.96 14.52 -28.81
CA GLU A 86 -2.46 13.53 -29.76
C GLU A 86 -3.43 12.71 -28.94
N ALA A 87 -4.71 12.79 -29.31
CA ALA A 87 -5.86 12.18 -28.67
C ALA A 87 -5.45 11.15 -27.64
N LYS A 88 -5.66 11.43 -26.34
CA LYS A 88 -5.47 10.45 -25.26
C LYS A 88 -6.23 9.18 -25.66
N VAL A 89 -5.54 8.30 -26.39
CA VAL A 89 -5.75 6.88 -26.39
C VAL A 89 -5.60 6.60 -24.92
N VAL A 90 -6.74 6.44 -24.24
CA VAL A 90 -6.82 5.78 -22.95
C VAL A 90 -5.80 4.66 -23.06
N GLU A 91 -4.66 4.77 -22.35
CA GLU A 91 -3.65 3.73 -22.39
C GLU A 91 -4.34 2.52 -21.78
N LYS A 92 -5.01 1.76 -22.64
CA LYS A 92 -5.57 0.47 -22.33
C LYS A 92 -4.37 -0.25 -21.73
N PRO A 93 -4.44 -0.68 -20.46
CA PRO A 93 -3.30 -1.32 -19.82
C PRO A 93 -2.79 -2.36 -20.81
N LYS A 94 -1.52 -2.20 -21.22
CA LYS A 94 -0.92 -3.05 -22.23
C LYS A 94 -0.65 -4.37 -21.54
N ILE A 95 -1.65 -5.23 -21.53
CA ILE A 95 -1.54 -6.50 -20.82
C ILE A 95 -0.63 -7.41 -21.66
N PRO A 96 0.55 -7.79 -21.14
CA PRO A 96 1.47 -8.62 -21.89
C PRO A 96 0.89 -10.02 -22.07
N GLY A 97 0.81 -10.50 -23.32
CA GLY A 97 0.47 -11.90 -23.63
C GLY A 97 -1.00 -12.22 -23.94
N ILE A 98 -1.89 -11.23 -24.02
CA ILE A 98 -3.30 -11.45 -24.39
C ILE A 98 -3.48 -11.37 -25.92
N SER A 99 -4.35 -12.23 -26.47
CA SER A 99 -4.71 -12.19 -27.88
C SER A 99 -5.46 -10.90 -28.26
N ILE A 100 -5.26 -10.43 -29.50
CA ILE A 100 -5.88 -9.20 -30.02
C ILE A 100 -7.41 -9.24 -29.93
N THR A 101 -8.01 -10.42 -30.11
CA THR A 101 -9.47 -10.62 -30.04
C THR A 101 -10.00 -10.38 -28.64
N VAL A 102 -9.32 -10.90 -27.61
CA VAL A 102 -9.71 -10.72 -26.21
C VAL A 102 -9.47 -9.27 -25.78
N ALA A 103 -8.37 -8.65 -26.22
CA ALA A 103 -8.13 -7.23 -25.97
C ALA A 103 -9.24 -6.34 -26.56
N ARG A 104 -9.75 -6.68 -27.76
CA ARG A 104 -10.92 -6.00 -28.35
C ARG A 104 -12.17 -6.22 -27.52
N GLN A 105 -12.38 -7.42 -26.99
CA GLN A 105 -13.55 -7.73 -26.16
C GLN A 105 -13.54 -6.96 -24.82
N ILE A 106 -12.37 -6.86 -24.18
CA ILE A 106 -12.14 -6.07 -22.97
C ILE A 106 -12.37 -4.58 -23.25
N ALA A 107 -11.89 -4.09 -24.39
CA ALA A 107 -12.08 -2.69 -24.78
C ALA A 107 -13.54 -2.31 -25.06
N ALA A 108 -14.39 -3.29 -25.38
CA ALA A 108 -15.83 -3.08 -25.58
C ALA A 108 -16.63 -3.10 -24.27
N LEU A 109 -16.01 -3.45 -23.14
CA LEU A 109 -16.65 -3.41 -21.83
C LEU A 109 -16.75 -1.96 -21.30
N PRO A 110 -17.79 -1.65 -20.50
CA PRO A 110 -17.82 -0.46 -19.66
C PRO A 110 -16.57 -0.33 -18.80
N ASP A 111 -16.19 0.91 -18.46
CA ASP A 111 -14.92 1.18 -17.76
C ASP A 111 -14.80 0.43 -16.42
N GLU A 112 -15.90 0.34 -15.65
CA GLU A 112 -15.91 -0.38 -14.38
C GLU A 112 -15.70 -1.89 -14.53
N GLU A 113 -16.41 -2.51 -15.47
CA GLU A 113 -16.29 -3.95 -15.75
C GLU A 113 -14.92 -4.29 -16.31
N ARG A 114 -14.42 -3.42 -17.21
CA ARG A 114 -13.08 -3.53 -17.78
C ARG A 114 -12.04 -3.58 -16.67
N ASN A 115 -12.10 -2.65 -15.71
CA ASN A 115 -11.13 -2.61 -14.61
C ASN A 115 -11.21 -3.86 -13.74
N ARG A 116 -12.42 -4.36 -13.40
CA ARG A 116 -12.57 -5.60 -12.62
C ARG A 116 -11.98 -6.82 -13.33
N VAL A 117 -12.21 -6.94 -14.64
CA VAL A 117 -11.65 -8.05 -15.45
C VAL A 117 -10.12 -8.00 -15.44
N LEU A 118 -9.56 -6.80 -15.60
CA LEU A 118 -8.12 -6.61 -15.61
C LEU A 118 -7.49 -6.88 -14.26
N GLU A 119 -8.07 -6.38 -13.18
CA GLU A 119 -7.61 -6.62 -11.82
C GLU A 119 -7.65 -8.12 -11.49
N THR A 120 -8.75 -8.80 -11.83
CA THR A 120 -8.88 -10.26 -11.63
C THR A 120 -7.81 -11.01 -12.42
N TYR A 121 -7.58 -10.64 -13.68
CA TYR A 121 -6.54 -11.24 -14.51
C TYR A 121 -5.13 -11.00 -13.96
N MET A 122 -4.83 -9.77 -13.54
CA MET A 122 -3.53 -9.42 -12.95
C MET A 122 -3.29 -10.18 -11.64
N LEU A 123 -4.33 -10.36 -10.81
CA LEU A 123 -4.25 -11.16 -9.60
C LEU A 123 -3.93 -12.62 -9.92
N MET A 124 -4.60 -13.21 -10.91
CA MET A 124 -4.29 -14.58 -11.36
C MET A 124 -2.88 -14.70 -11.92
N GLN A 125 -2.42 -13.70 -12.68
CA GLN A 125 -1.07 -13.68 -13.24
C GLN A 125 -0.01 -13.54 -12.13
N ALA A 126 -0.25 -12.70 -11.13
CA ALA A 126 0.60 -12.54 -9.95
C ALA A 126 0.63 -13.79 -9.07
N ALA A 127 -0.48 -14.53 -9.01
CA ALA A 127 -0.54 -15.85 -8.38
C ALA A 127 0.10 -16.97 -9.24
N GLU A 128 0.83 -16.61 -10.31
CA GLU A 128 1.49 -17.52 -11.26
C GLU A 128 0.57 -18.60 -11.85
N ALA A 129 -0.74 -18.32 -11.95
CA ALA A 129 -1.67 -19.23 -12.60
C ALA A 129 -1.30 -19.34 -14.09
N LYS A 130 -0.61 -20.43 -14.46
CA LYS A 130 -0.21 -20.72 -15.84
C LYS A 130 -1.39 -20.67 -16.83
N GLN A 131 -2.60 -20.87 -16.32
CA GLN A 131 -3.86 -20.87 -17.03
C GLN A 131 -4.53 -19.48 -17.14
N ALA A 132 -3.96 -18.41 -16.56
CA ALA A 132 -4.58 -17.08 -16.53
C ALA A 132 -4.99 -16.59 -17.93
N ASN A 133 -4.13 -16.80 -18.94
CA ASN A 133 -4.43 -16.47 -20.34
C ASN A 133 -5.56 -17.31 -20.95
N ALA A 134 -5.68 -18.58 -20.55
CA ALA A 134 -6.69 -19.49 -21.06
C ALA A 134 -8.08 -19.20 -20.47
N VAL A 135 -8.12 -18.74 -19.21
CA VAL A 135 -9.38 -18.45 -18.49
C VAL A 135 -9.90 -17.05 -18.77
N LEU A 136 -9.04 -16.12 -19.17
CA LEU A 136 -9.41 -14.73 -19.42
C LEU A 136 -10.64 -14.53 -20.34
N PRO A 137 -10.81 -15.22 -21.49
CA PRO A 137 -12.01 -15.09 -22.30
C PRO A 137 -13.29 -15.42 -21.54
N ALA A 138 -13.23 -16.39 -20.62
CA ALA A 138 -14.36 -16.76 -19.77
C ALA A 138 -14.66 -15.65 -18.75
N ILE A 139 -13.64 -15.01 -18.17
CA ILE A 139 -13.80 -13.87 -17.26
C ILE A 139 -14.46 -12.68 -17.98
N VAL A 140 -14.02 -12.39 -19.21
CA VAL A 140 -14.65 -11.36 -20.06
C VAL A 140 -16.11 -11.71 -20.36
N GLY A 141 -16.41 -12.96 -20.67
CA GLY A 141 -17.78 -13.43 -20.87
C GLY A 141 -18.65 -13.29 -19.62
N PHE A 142 -18.10 -13.62 -18.44
CA PHE A 142 -18.77 -13.48 -17.17
C PHE A 142 -19.12 -12.02 -16.86
N ALA A 143 -18.18 -11.08 -17.07
CA ALA A 143 -18.41 -9.66 -16.87
C ALA A 143 -19.54 -9.13 -17.76
N ARG A 144 -19.57 -9.53 -19.04
CA ARG A 144 -20.66 -9.16 -19.96
C ARG A 144 -22.03 -9.69 -19.54
N ALA A 145 -22.06 -10.92 -19.06
CA ALA A 145 -23.31 -11.57 -18.67
C ALA A 145 -23.83 -11.08 -17.30
N ASN A 146 -22.92 -10.59 -16.44
CA ASN A 146 -23.22 -10.18 -15.06
C ASN A 146 -22.71 -8.74 -14.81
N PRO A 147 -23.32 -7.73 -15.46
CA PRO A 147 -22.94 -6.35 -15.23
C PRO A 147 -23.15 -6.00 -13.75
N GLY A 148 -22.18 -5.33 -13.15
CA GLY A 148 -22.20 -4.97 -11.74
C GLY A 148 -21.78 -6.08 -10.77
N SER A 149 -21.39 -7.28 -11.24
CA SER A 149 -20.87 -8.34 -10.37
C SER A 149 -19.71 -7.86 -9.51
N SER A 150 -19.70 -8.26 -8.23
CA SER A 150 -18.59 -7.94 -7.33
C SER A 150 -17.27 -8.55 -7.81
N GLN A 151 -16.16 -7.94 -7.39
CA GLN A 151 -14.83 -8.46 -7.69
C GLN A 151 -14.61 -9.88 -7.12
N ASP A 152 -15.13 -10.15 -5.91
CA ASP A 152 -15.02 -11.47 -5.28
C ASP A 152 -15.73 -12.56 -6.09
N GLN A 153 -16.91 -12.27 -6.65
CA GLN A 153 -17.62 -13.21 -7.52
C GLN A 153 -16.82 -13.51 -8.80
N MET A 154 -16.17 -12.50 -9.37
CA MET A 154 -15.34 -12.65 -10.55
C MET A 154 -14.09 -13.47 -10.26
N ILE A 155 -13.43 -13.24 -9.12
CA ILE A 155 -12.31 -14.05 -8.65
C ILE A 155 -12.74 -15.50 -8.42
N THR A 156 -13.85 -15.72 -7.71
CA THR A 156 -14.38 -17.07 -7.43
C THR A 156 -14.69 -17.84 -8.71
N PHE A 157 -15.27 -17.16 -9.70
CA PHE A 157 -15.51 -17.75 -11.01
C PHE A 157 -14.20 -18.08 -11.73
N ALA A 158 -13.25 -17.14 -11.72
CA ALA A 158 -11.97 -17.30 -12.40
C ALA A 158 -11.13 -18.44 -11.80
N THR A 159 -11.14 -18.61 -10.48
CA THR A 159 -10.48 -19.74 -9.80
C THR A 159 -11.14 -21.06 -10.14
N ALA A 160 -12.47 -21.14 -10.12
CA ALA A 160 -13.19 -22.36 -10.48
C ALA A 160 -12.91 -22.78 -11.94
N MET A 161 -12.86 -21.81 -12.86
CA MET A 161 -12.52 -22.07 -14.27
C MET A 161 -11.05 -22.50 -14.45
N ALA A 162 -10.13 -21.90 -13.69
CA ALA A 162 -8.73 -22.31 -13.72
C ALA A 162 -8.55 -23.76 -13.22
N ASP A 163 -9.25 -24.15 -12.16
CA ASP A 163 -9.23 -25.51 -11.63
C ASP A 163 -9.81 -26.52 -12.63
N GLN A 164 -10.96 -26.21 -13.24
CA GLN A 164 -11.56 -27.04 -14.28
C GLN A 164 -10.62 -27.22 -15.49
N PHE A 165 -9.98 -26.13 -15.94
CA PHE A 165 -9.03 -26.20 -17.04
C PHE A 165 -7.82 -27.06 -16.67
N ARG A 166 -7.29 -26.91 -15.45
CA ARG A 166 -6.20 -27.72 -14.95
C ARG A 166 -6.56 -29.21 -14.93
N THR A 167 -7.72 -29.56 -14.38
CA THR A 167 -8.19 -30.96 -14.37
C THR A 167 -8.37 -31.50 -15.78
N GLY A 168 -8.94 -30.72 -16.70
CA GLY A 168 -9.11 -31.11 -18.10
C GLY A 168 -7.78 -31.38 -18.82
N VAL A 169 -6.78 -30.52 -18.60
CA VAL A 169 -5.43 -30.72 -19.14
C VAL A 169 -4.76 -31.96 -18.55
N GLU A 170 -4.88 -32.20 -17.25
CA GLU A 170 -4.32 -33.38 -16.59
C GLU A 170 -4.94 -34.68 -17.11
N VAL A 171 -6.25 -34.71 -17.35
CA VAL A 171 -6.93 -35.86 -17.96
C VAL A 171 -6.50 -36.04 -19.41
N ALA A 172 -6.44 -34.96 -20.19
CA ALA A 172 -6.01 -35.02 -21.59
C ALA A 172 -4.57 -35.53 -21.71
N GLN A 173 -3.64 -35.05 -20.89
CA GLN A 173 -2.25 -35.53 -20.87
C GLN A 173 -2.15 -37.02 -20.55
N LYS A 174 -3.00 -37.54 -19.67
CA LYS A 174 -3.06 -38.98 -19.34
C LYS A 174 -3.64 -39.82 -20.48
N MET A 175 -4.43 -39.22 -21.37
CA MET A 175 -5.06 -39.90 -22.52
C MET A 175 -4.31 -39.71 -23.83
N MET A 176 -3.29 -38.86 -23.89
CA MET A 176 -2.43 -38.76 -25.08
C MET A 176 -1.60 -40.04 -25.22
N PRO A 177 -1.74 -40.82 -26.31
CA PRO A 177 -0.88 -41.97 -26.53
C PRO A 177 0.57 -41.50 -26.65
N ALA A 178 1.51 -42.24 -26.04
CA ALA A 178 2.94 -42.00 -26.22
C ALA A 178 3.25 -41.95 -27.71
N THR A 179 3.96 -40.90 -28.14
CA THR A 179 4.41 -40.71 -29.52
C THR A 179 4.97 -42.05 -30.04
N PRO A 180 4.41 -42.67 -31.09
CA PRO A 180 4.98 -43.90 -31.62
C PRO A 180 6.44 -43.61 -31.99
N ALA A 181 7.34 -44.48 -31.52
CA ALA A 181 8.78 -44.33 -31.75
C ALA A 181 9.04 -44.06 -33.25
N PRO A 182 9.97 -43.15 -33.60
CA PRO A 182 10.29 -42.88 -34.99
C PRO A 182 10.66 -44.21 -35.66
N VAL A 183 9.88 -44.60 -36.68
CA VAL A 183 10.17 -45.79 -37.48
C VAL A 183 11.55 -45.57 -38.10
N PRO A 184 12.53 -46.47 -37.91
CA PRO A 184 13.84 -46.31 -38.53
C PRO A 184 13.65 -46.27 -40.04
N GLN A 185 13.98 -45.12 -40.63
CA GLN A 185 13.98 -44.92 -42.07
C GLN A 185 15.07 -45.84 -42.64
N GLN A 186 14.67 -46.98 -43.20
CA GLN A 186 15.58 -47.85 -43.93
C GLN A 186 15.99 -47.10 -45.20
N ASP A 187 17.25 -46.68 -45.27
CA ASP A 187 17.85 -46.13 -46.48
C ASP A 187 17.83 -47.22 -47.57
N PRO A 188 17.15 -47.01 -48.71
CA PRO A 188 17.03 -48.02 -49.76
C PRO A 188 18.33 -48.28 -50.54
N TRP A 189 19.42 -47.59 -50.20
CA TRP A 189 20.71 -47.65 -50.91
C TRP A 189 21.84 -48.32 -50.13
N LYS A 190 21.55 -48.90 -48.95
CA LYS A 190 22.59 -49.45 -48.07
C LYS A 190 23.06 -50.87 -48.42
N GLY A 191 23.03 -51.24 -49.71
CA GLY A 191 23.37 -52.59 -50.16
C GLY A 191 23.74 -52.72 -51.64
N ILE A 192 24.12 -51.63 -52.31
CA ILE A 192 24.67 -51.68 -53.66
C ILE A 192 26.14 -51.24 -53.56
N GLU A 193 27.01 -52.21 -53.28
CA GLU A 193 28.44 -52.19 -53.63
C GLU A 193 28.71 -53.30 -54.65
#